data_AF-A0A920W9V1-F1
#
_entry.id   AF-A0A920W9V1-F1
#
_cell.length_a   1.000
_cell.length_b   1.000
_cell.length_c   1.000
_cell.angle_alpha   90.00
_cell.angle_beta   90.00
_cell.angle_gamma   90.00
#
_symmetry.space_group_name_H-M   'P 1'
#
loop_
_entity.id
_entity.type
_entity.pdbx_description
1 polymer ?
#
loop_
_entity_poly.entity_id
_entity_poly.type
_entity_poly.pdbx_seq_one_letter_code
_entity_poly.pdbx_strand_id
1 'polypeptide(L)'
;MESLDLLREKLGLSYAGQAVDPIFLCLGDVAKQFEIPQEYFEDVLLGVESDLVKNRYQDFEELKQYCYKVASVVGLICIQIFGYREDIAKTYAIDLGLAMQLTNILKGYSRRLTHGQNLFAKRRNGSL
;
A
#
# COMPACT_ATOMS: atom_id res chain seq x y z
N MET A 1 -15.51 6.39 -2.56
CA MET A 1 -14.75 7.45 -3.26
C MET A 1 -14.73 8.69 -2.38
N GLU A 2 -15.89 9.27 -2.06
CA GLU A 2 -16.03 10.43 -1.14
C GLU A 2 -15.28 10.27 0.21
N SER A 3 -15.26 9.06 0.80
CA SER A 3 -14.51 8.81 2.03
C SER A 3 -12.98 8.78 1.88
N LEU A 4 -12.45 8.39 0.72
CA LEU A 4 -10.99 8.37 0.49
C LEU A 4 -10.44 9.77 0.21
N ASP A 5 -11.22 10.59 -0.50
CA ASP A 5 -10.84 11.98 -0.76
C ASP A 5 -10.82 12.79 0.54
N LEU A 6 -11.78 12.53 1.45
CA LEU A 6 -11.75 13.08 2.81
C LEU A 6 -10.50 12.63 3.59
N LEU A 7 -10.08 11.38 3.46
CA LEU A 7 -8.85 10.89 4.13
C LEU A 7 -7.60 11.58 3.56
N ARG A 8 -7.55 11.81 2.24
CA ARG A 8 -6.45 12.57 1.60
C ARG A 8 -6.40 14.01 2.08
N GLU A 9 -7.54 14.68 2.16
CA GLU A 9 -7.63 16.03 2.70
C GLU A 9 -7.13 16.08 4.15
N LYS A 10 -7.61 15.18 5.00
CA LYS A 10 -7.16 15.09 6.40
C LYS A 10 -5.67 14.78 6.52
N LEU A 11 -5.13 13.94 5.63
CA LEU A 11 -3.68 13.66 5.56
C LEU A 11 -2.89 14.92 5.18
N GLY A 12 -3.35 15.69 4.19
CA GLY A 12 -2.74 16.95 3.81
C GLY A 12 -2.75 17.97 4.95
N LEU A 13 -3.88 18.11 5.65
CA LEU A 13 -4.00 18.97 6.83
C LEU A 13 -3.09 18.51 7.98
N SER A 14 -2.92 17.20 8.16
CA SER A 14 -2.01 16.61 9.15
C SER A 14 -0.56 17.04 8.90
N TYR A 15 -0.06 16.87 7.68
CA TYR A 15 1.30 17.26 7.30
C TYR A 15 1.52 18.78 7.26
N ALA A 16 0.45 19.56 7.06
CA ALA A 16 0.47 21.02 7.16
C ALA A 16 0.42 21.54 8.62
N GLY A 17 0.24 20.66 9.62
CA GLY A 17 0.08 21.05 11.03
C GLY A 17 -1.26 21.74 11.33
N GLN A 18 -2.29 21.48 10.52
CA GLN A 18 -3.61 22.11 10.58
C GLN A 18 -4.74 21.09 10.85
N ALA A 19 -4.41 19.81 11.11
CA ALA A 19 -5.41 18.81 11.45
C ALA A 19 -6.14 19.17 12.76
N VAL A 20 -7.43 18.87 12.82
CA VAL A 20 -8.26 18.99 14.03
C VAL A 20 -8.73 17.64 14.56
N ASP A 21 -8.71 16.63 13.69
CA ASP A 21 -9.06 15.26 14.01
C ASP A 21 -7.96 14.63 14.86
N PRO A 22 -8.26 14.04 16.04
CA PRO A 22 -7.24 13.52 16.95
C PRO A 22 -6.30 12.49 16.33
N ILE A 23 -6.80 11.65 15.42
CA ILE A 23 -5.99 10.61 14.76
C ILE A 23 -4.98 11.28 13.83
N PHE A 24 -5.43 12.26 13.05
CA PHE A 24 -4.57 12.98 12.09
C PHE A 24 -3.63 13.97 12.77
N LEU A 25 -4.00 14.51 13.93
CA LEU A 25 -3.09 15.26 14.78
C LEU A 25 -1.91 14.38 15.21
N CYS A 26 -2.19 13.24 15.84
CA CYS A 26 -1.14 12.31 16.27
C CYS A 26 -0.33 11.76 15.09
N LEU A 27 -0.97 11.50 13.94
CA LEU A 27 -0.27 11.06 12.73
C LEU A 27 0.75 12.11 12.26
N GLY A 28 0.37 13.38 12.26
CA GLY A 28 1.26 14.48 11.85
C GLY A 28 2.44 14.65 12.81
N ASP A 29 2.18 14.56 14.11
CA ASP A 29 3.22 14.60 15.15
C ASP A 29 4.24 13.48 14.97
N VAL A 30 3.76 12.23 14.80
CA VAL A 30 4.61 11.06 14.59
C VAL A 30 5.35 11.17 13.25
N ALA A 31 4.67 11.55 12.17
CA ALA A 31 5.27 11.71 10.86
C ALA A 31 6.41 12.74 10.88
N LYS A 32 6.22 13.86 11.59
CA LYS A 32 7.25 14.88 11.77
C LYS A 32 8.39 14.38 12.64
N GLN A 33 8.11 13.68 13.74
CA GLN A 33 9.11 13.16 14.66
C GLN A 33 10.05 12.15 14.00
N PHE A 34 9.53 11.28 13.13
CA PHE A 34 10.27 10.20 12.49
C PHE A 34 10.56 10.47 11.00
N GLU A 35 10.37 11.71 10.54
CA GLU A 35 10.65 12.13 9.16
C GLU A 35 9.99 11.24 8.10
N ILE A 36 8.76 10.78 8.36
CA ILE A 36 8.02 9.89 7.46
C ILE A 36 7.48 10.72 6.28
N PRO A 37 7.88 10.43 5.03
CA PRO A 37 7.37 11.14 3.86
C PRO A 37 5.85 10.97 3.70
N GLN A 38 5.15 12.06 3.37
CA GLN A 38 3.70 12.03 3.12
C GLN A 38 3.32 11.05 2.01
N GLU A 39 4.17 10.96 0.98
CA GLU A 39 4.03 10.05 -0.17
C GLU A 39 3.81 8.60 0.27
N TYR A 40 4.37 8.16 1.39
CA TYR A 40 4.17 6.79 1.89
C TYR A 40 2.71 6.56 2.33
N PHE A 41 2.09 7.52 3.01
CA PHE A 41 0.67 7.38 3.36
C PHE A 41 -0.23 7.54 2.13
N GLU A 42 0.15 8.37 1.16
CA GLU A 42 -0.57 8.49 -0.11
C GLU A 42 -0.54 7.19 -0.91
N ASP A 43 0.61 6.51 -0.97
CA ASP A 43 0.73 5.19 -1.59
C ASP A 43 -0.16 4.14 -0.91
N VAL A 44 -0.25 4.17 0.42
CA VAL A 44 -1.17 3.30 1.17
C VAL A 44 -2.62 3.58 0.78
N LEU A 45 -3.01 4.86 0.69
CA LEU A 45 -4.36 5.24 0.24
C LEU A 45 -4.64 4.77 -1.20
N LEU A 46 -3.67 4.86 -2.11
CA LEU A 46 -3.77 4.32 -3.47
C LEU A 46 -3.91 2.78 -3.49
N GLY A 47 -3.24 2.10 -2.55
CA GLY A 47 -3.40 0.66 -2.34
C GLY A 47 -4.82 0.29 -1.93
N VAL A 48 -5.36 0.97 -0.90
CA VAL A 48 -6.74 0.77 -0.43
C VAL A 48 -7.76 1.11 -1.52
N GLU A 49 -7.53 2.17 -2.28
CA GLU A 49 -8.39 2.50 -3.42
C GLU A 49 -8.42 1.38 -4.46
N SER A 50 -7.26 0.78 -4.74
CA SER A 50 -7.14 -0.34 -5.68
C SER A 50 -7.98 -1.54 -5.23
N ASP A 51 -8.08 -1.82 -3.93
CA ASP A 51 -8.90 -2.91 -3.40
C ASP A 51 -10.40 -2.72 -3.66
N LEU A 52 -10.88 -1.48 -3.83
CA LEU A 52 -12.30 -1.20 -4.08
C LEU A 52 -12.72 -1.43 -5.54
N VAL A 53 -11.79 -1.31 -6.48
CA VAL A 53 -12.09 -1.30 -7.92
C VAL A 53 -11.46 -2.46 -8.69
N LYS A 54 -10.36 -3.02 -8.18
CA LYS A 54 -9.50 -3.92 -8.97
C LYS A 54 -9.61 -5.36 -8.51
N ASN A 55 -10.16 -6.18 -9.39
CA ASN A 55 -10.34 -7.60 -9.13
C ASN A 55 -9.31 -8.50 -9.83
N ARG A 56 -8.52 -7.96 -10.77
CA ARG A 56 -7.58 -8.69 -11.63
C ARG A 56 -6.37 -7.85 -12.01
N TYR A 57 -5.23 -8.53 -12.19
CA TYR A 57 -3.97 -7.96 -12.65
C TYR A 57 -3.63 -8.44 -14.07
N GLN A 58 -3.06 -7.59 -14.90
CA GLN A 58 -2.63 -7.86 -16.27
C GLN A 58 -1.39 -8.75 -16.29
N ASP A 59 -0.41 -8.42 -15.44
CA ASP A 59 0.86 -9.14 -15.32
C ASP A 59 1.40 -9.07 -13.88
N PHE A 60 2.57 -9.67 -13.69
CA PHE A 60 3.21 -9.74 -12.38
C PHE A 60 3.75 -8.38 -11.91
N GLU A 61 4.14 -7.48 -12.82
CA GLU A 61 4.63 -6.17 -12.41
C GLU A 61 3.49 -5.30 -11.90
N GLU A 62 2.32 -5.37 -12.52
CA GLU A 62 1.12 -4.72 -11.99
C GLU A 62 0.73 -5.26 -10.61
N LEU A 63 0.88 -6.57 -10.39
CA LEU A 63 0.66 -7.19 -9.08
C LEU A 63 1.70 -6.71 -8.05
N LYS A 64 2.98 -6.63 -8.43
CA LYS A 64 4.05 -6.10 -7.56
C LYS A 64 3.78 -4.65 -7.15
N GLN A 65 3.34 -3.80 -8.08
CA GLN A 65 2.99 -2.42 -7.77
C GLN A 65 1.84 -2.31 -6.75
N TYR A 66 0.87 -3.21 -6.85
CA TYR A 66 -0.15 -3.34 -5.82
C TYR A 66 0.44 -3.78 -4.46
N CYS A 67 1.22 -4.86 -4.43
CA CYS A 67 1.87 -5.34 -3.20
C CYS A 67 2.79 -4.29 -2.57
N TYR A 68 3.42 -3.44 -3.38
CA TYR A 68 4.21 -2.32 -2.89
C TYR A 68 3.34 -1.37 -2.04
N LYS A 69 2.25 -0.88 -2.64
CA LYS A 69 1.32 0.09 -2.02
C LYS A 69 0.64 -0.43 -0.75
N VAL A 70 0.20 -1.70 -0.74
CA VAL A 70 -0.54 -2.25 0.41
C VAL A 70 0.32 -2.88 1.49
N ALA A 71 1.61 -3.12 1.25
CA ALA A 71 2.46 -3.83 2.23
C ALA A 71 3.90 -3.31 2.32
N SER A 72 4.57 -3.04 1.20
CA SER A 72 5.98 -2.61 1.22
C SER A 72 6.15 -1.22 1.82
N VAL A 73 5.25 -0.30 1.49
CA VAL A 73 5.27 1.06 2.02
C VAL A 73 5.03 1.09 3.53
N VAL A 74 4.22 0.17 4.06
CA VAL A 74 4.08 0.01 5.52
C VAL A 74 5.42 -0.37 6.16
N GLY A 75 6.18 -1.26 5.52
CA GLY A 75 7.55 -1.58 5.93
C GLY A 75 8.47 -0.35 5.93
N LEU A 76 8.37 0.50 4.90
CA LEU A 76 9.12 1.76 4.82
C LEU A 76 8.76 2.73 5.95
N ILE A 77 7.47 2.83 6.31
CA ILE A 77 7.02 3.63 7.46
C ILE A 77 7.59 3.04 8.77
N CYS A 78 7.54 1.72 8.95
CA CYS A 78 8.04 1.07 10.15
C CYS A 78 9.55 1.31 10.37
N ILE A 79 10.38 1.21 9.32
CA ILE A 79 11.82 1.43 9.47
C ILE A 79 12.15 2.90 9.79
N GLN A 80 11.34 3.88 9.35
CA GLN A 80 11.51 5.27 9.81
C GLN A 80 11.30 5.39 11.32
N ILE A 81 10.28 4.70 11.85
CA ILE A 81 9.98 4.70 13.28
C ILE A 81 11.05 3.97 14.09
N PHE A 82 11.53 2.81 13.61
CA PHE A 82 12.54 2.02 14.31
C PHE A 82 13.95 2.60 14.18
N GLY A 83 14.19 3.41 13.15
CA GLY A 83 15.50 3.90 12.77
C GLY A 83 16.32 2.86 12.02
N TYR A 84 17.11 3.31 11.04
CA TYR A 84 18.06 2.51 10.28
C TYR A 84 19.30 3.34 9.95
N ARG A 85 20.43 2.68 9.67
CA ARG A 85 21.72 3.35 9.42
C ARG A 85 22.11 3.44 7.95
N GLU A 86 21.72 2.43 7.18
CA GLU A 86 22.10 2.29 5.77
C GLU A 86 20.84 2.23 4.91
N ASP A 87 20.84 2.93 3.78
CA ASP A 87 19.68 2.99 2.87
C ASP A 87 19.28 1.62 2.30
N ILE A 88 20.18 0.63 2.33
CA ILE A 88 19.86 -0.76 1.97
C ILE A 88 18.71 -1.34 2.80
N ALA A 89 18.49 -0.83 4.01
CA ALA A 89 17.36 -1.22 4.86
C ALA A 89 16.00 -0.96 4.18
N LYS A 90 15.90 0.08 3.34
CA LYS A 90 14.69 0.36 2.55
C LYS A 90 14.41 -0.74 1.55
N THR A 91 15.44 -1.23 0.86
CA THR A 91 15.32 -2.36 -0.08
C THR A 91 14.81 -3.60 0.64
N TYR A 92 15.38 -3.93 1.81
CA TYR A 92 14.92 -5.06 2.60
C TYR A 92 13.48 -4.90 3.12
N ALA A 93 13.08 -3.70 3.52
CA ALA A 93 11.70 -3.43 3.94
C ALA A 93 10.71 -3.63 2.78
N ILE A 94 11.09 -3.21 1.57
CA ILE A 94 10.28 -3.41 0.36
C ILE A 94 10.18 -4.90 0.04
N ASP A 95 11.31 -5.61 -0.04
CA ASP A 95 11.33 -7.03 -0.38
C ASP A 95 10.54 -7.88 0.63
N LEU A 96 10.65 -7.56 1.92
CA LEU A 96 9.89 -8.23 2.97
C LEU A 96 8.37 -7.98 2.81
N GLY A 97 7.96 -6.73 2.58
CA GLY A 97 6.56 -6.39 2.35
C GLY A 97 5.98 -7.09 1.12
N LEU A 98 6.72 -7.12 0.01
CA LEU A 98 6.36 -7.88 -1.18
C LEU A 98 6.20 -9.38 -0.86
N ALA A 99 7.18 -9.99 -0.19
CA ALA A 99 7.15 -11.41 0.15
C ALA A 99 5.96 -11.76 1.06
N MET A 100 5.68 -10.93 2.07
CA MET A 100 4.55 -11.11 2.97
C MET A 100 3.22 -11.02 2.23
N GLN A 101 3.06 -10.03 1.35
CA GLN A 101 1.80 -9.86 0.63
C GLN A 101 1.56 -10.93 -0.43
N LEU A 102 2.60 -11.34 -1.15
CA LEU A 102 2.52 -12.50 -2.05
C LEU A 102 2.14 -13.76 -1.27
N THR A 103 2.70 -13.95 -0.08
CA THR A 103 2.33 -15.06 0.81
C THR A 103 0.85 -15.00 1.21
N ASN A 104 0.32 -13.82 1.55
CA ASN A 104 -1.09 -13.64 1.87
C ASN A 104 -2.00 -13.99 0.68
N ILE A 105 -1.63 -13.56 -0.52
CA ILE A 105 -2.36 -13.88 -1.75
C ILE A 105 -2.37 -15.38 -2.01
N LEU A 106 -1.23 -16.06 -1.89
CA LEU A 106 -1.13 -17.50 -2.08
C LEU A 106 -1.96 -18.28 -1.07
N LYS A 107 -1.92 -17.89 0.22
CA LYS A 107 -2.75 -18.50 1.27
C LYS A 107 -4.25 -18.38 0.98
N GLY A 108 -4.68 -17.23 0.44
CA GLY A 108 -6.07 -16.99 0.04
C GLY A 108 -6.47 -17.58 -1.31
N TYR A 109 -5.52 -18.11 -2.10
CA TYR A 109 -5.73 -18.42 -3.51
C TYR A 109 -6.80 -19.49 -3.73
N SER A 110 -6.77 -20.57 -2.94
CA SER A 110 -7.76 -21.67 -3.05
C SER A 110 -9.18 -21.16 -2.81
N ARG A 111 -9.38 -20.31 -1.79
CA ARG A 111 -10.67 -19.68 -1.49
C ARG A 111 -11.12 -18.74 -2.60
N ARG A 112 -10.20 -18.04 -3.28
CA ARG A 112 -10.57 -17.15 -4.39
C ARG A 112 -11.02 -17.92 -5.62
N LEU A 113 -10.35 -19.03 -5.93
CA LEU A 113 -10.75 -19.92 -7.02
C LEU A 113 -12.14 -20.53 -6.79
N THR A 114 -12.48 -20.94 -5.55
CA THR A 114 -13.82 -21.47 -5.26
C THR A 114 -14.93 -20.45 -5.44
N HIS A 115 -14.62 -19.15 -5.35
CA HIS A 115 -15.56 -18.05 -5.62
C HIS A 115 -15.44 -17.50 -7.05
N GLY A 116 -14.77 -18.22 -7.96
CA GLY A 116 -14.64 -17.84 -9.38
C GLY A 116 -13.70 -16.67 -9.66
N GLN A 117 -12.92 -16.22 -8.66
CA GLN A 117 -12.00 -15.10 -8.80
C GLN A 117 -10.62 -15.58 -9.25
N ASN A 118 -10.18 -15.12 -10.42
CA ASN A 118 -8.83 -15.35 -10.92
C ASN A 118 -7.99 -14.09 -10.72
N LEU A 119 -6.78 -14.24 -10.18
CA LEU A 119 -5.87 -13.13 -9.88
C LEU A 119 -5.42 -12.39 -11.14
N PHE A 120 -5.19 -13.12 -12.23
CA PHE A 120 -4.77 -12.54 -13.50
C PHE A 120 -5.92 -12.45 -14.50
N ALA A 121 -5.88 -11.43 -15.36
CA ALA A 121 -6.75 -11.35 -16.53
C ALA A 121 -6.46 -12.53 -17.47
N LYS A 122 -7.51 -13.13 -18.05
CA LYS A 122 -7.30 -14.12 -19.12
C LYS A 122 -6.62 -13.41 -20.28
N ARG A 123 -5.49 -13.95 -20.75
CA ARG A 123 -4.93 -13.54 -22.05
C ARG A 123 -6.03 -13.76 -23.10
N ARG A 124 -6.42 -12.70 -23.82
CA ARG A 124 -7.25 -12.89 -25.02
C ARG A 124 -6.38 -13.67 -25.99
N ASN A 125 -6.80 -14.88 -26.35
CA ASN A 125 -6.17 -15.60 -27.45
C ASN A 125 -6.30 -14.70 -28.69
N GLY A 126 -5.18 -14.17 -29.16
CA GLY A 126 -5.12 -13.54 -30.47
C GLY A 126 -5.39 -14.62 -31.51
N SER A 127 -6.43 -14.41 -32.31
CA SER A 127 -6.67 -15.17 -33.53
C SER A 127 -5.43 -15.05 -34.43
N LEU A 128 -4.84 -16.20 -34.78
CA LEU A 128 -4.03 -16.35 -35.98
C LEU A 128 -4.96 -16.61 -37.17
#